data_AF-A0A2H6EHJ8-F1
#
_entry.id   AF-A0A2H6EHJ8-F1
#
_cell.length_a   1.000
_cell.length_b   1.000
_cell.length_c   1.000
_cell.angle_alpha   90.00
_cell.angle_beta   90.00
_cell.angle_gamma   90.00
#
_symmetry.space_group_name_H-M   'P 1'
#
loop_
_entity.id
_entity.type
_entity.pdbx_description
1 polymer ?
#
loop_
_entity_poly.entity_id
_entity_poly.type
_entity_poly.pdbx_seq_one_letter_code
_entity_poly.pdbx_strand_id
1 'polypeptide(L)'
;MQLKLTNNEIRKLLEIPEPEFPKYTRQLINLANQNAQGTRPKVVGQMSDLIREFSGRTLEEWQDWYLNQHPDAIPNATEKVSTMI
;
A
#
# COMPACT_ATOMS: atom_id res chain seq x y z
N MET A 1 9.31 -27.14 3.55
CA MET A 1 9.09 -26.69 2.17
C MET A 1 8.53 -25.28 2.23
N GLN A 2 9.16 -24.30 1.57
CA GLN A 2 8.64 -22.92 1.52
C GLN A 2 7.94 -22.69 0.18
N LEU A 3 6.65 -22.34 0.22
CA LEU A 3 5.93 -21.86 -0.95
C LEU A 3 6.40 -20.43 -1.26
N LYS A 4 6.81 -20.18 -2.51
CA LYS A 4 7.10 -18.83 -3.02
C LYS A 4 5.92 -18.38 -3.88
N LEU A 5 5.31 -17.27 -3.50
CA LEU A 5 4.28 -16.60 -4.28
C LEU A 5 4.84 -15.28 -4.81
N THR A 6 4.62 -15.01 -6.09
CA THR A 6 4.93 -13.74 -6.73
C THR A 6 3.82 -12.73 -6.44
N ASN A 7 4.14 -11.43 -6.50
CA ASN A 7 3.13 -10.37 -6.33
C ASN A 7 2.01 -10.46 -7.37
N ASN A 8 2.31 -10.97 -8.58
CA ASN A 8 1.30 -11.16 -9.62
C ASN A 8 0.34 -12.32 -9.27
N GLU A 9 0.84 -13.41 -8.70
CA GLU A 9 -0.01 -14.50 -8.21
C GLU A 9 -0.90 -14.03 -7.05
N ILE A 10 -0.33 -13.28 -6.10
CA ILE A 10 -1.08 -12.70 -4.98
C ILE A 10 -2.22 -11.81 -5.48
N ARG A 11 -1.95 -10.90 -6.43
CA ARG A 11 -3.00 -10.04 -7.00
C ARG A 11 -4.12 -10.84 -7.66
N LYS A 12 -3.77 -11.89 -8.42
CA LYS A 12 -4.77 -12.77 -9.06
C LYS A 12 -5.62 -13.50 -8.03
N LEU A 13 -5.01 -14.02 -6.97
CA LEU A 13 -5.71 -14.74 -5.89
C LEU A 13 -6.63 -13.82 -5.08
N LEU A 14 -6.27 -12.55 -4.94
CA LEU A 14 -7.05 -11.53 -4.24
C LEU A 14 -7.97 -10.73 -5.17
N GLU A 15 -8.05 -11.11 -6.46
CA GLU A 15 -8.86 -10.43 -7.48
C GLU A 15 -8.59 -8.92 -7.58
N ILE A 16 -7.36 -8.49 -7.28
CA ILE A 16 -6.97 -7.08 -7.29
C ILE A 16 -6.71 -6.65 -8.73
N PRO A 17 -7.45 -5.65 -9.26
CA PRO A 17 -7.23 -5.15 -10.61
C PRO A 17 -5.86 -4.48 -10.73
N GLU A 18 -5.20 -4.63 -11.89
CA GLU A 18 -3.98 -3.89 -12.18
C GLU A 18 -4.33 -2.47 -12.67
N PRO A 19 -3.85 -1.41 -11.99
CA PRO A 19 -4.09 -0.05 -12.45
C PRO A 19 -3.27 0.24 -13.72
N GLU A 20 -3.96 0.75 -14.75
CA GLU A 20 -3.33 1.33 -15.93
C GLU A 20 -2.83 2.75 -15.62
N PHE A 21 -1.58 3.04 -15.99
CA PHE A 21 -1.01 4.36 -15.82
C PHE A 21 -0.33 4.82 -17.11
N PRO A 22 -0.29 6.15 -17.37
CA PRO A 22 0.49 6.70 -18.47
C PRO A 22 1.96 6.29 -18.41
N LYS A 23 2.62 6.39 -19.57
CA LYS A 23 4.06 6.10 -19.70
C LYS A 23 4.84 6.94 -18.67
N TYR A 24 5.70 6.28 -17.91
CA TYR A 24 6.55 6.82 -16.83
C TYR A 24 5.87 7.17 -15.49
N THR A 25 4.55 7.18 -15.38
CA THR A 25 3.87 7.52 -14.11
C THR A 25 4.35 6.67 -12.93
N ARG A 26 4.45 5.34 -13.11
CA ARG A 26 4.99 4.43 -12.08
C ARG A 26 6.42 4.80 -11.67
N GLN A 27 7.28 5.16 -12.63
CA GLN A 27 8.68 5.50 -12.37
C GLN A 27 8.79 6.80 -11.56
N LEU A 28 8.04 7.82 -11.96
CA LEU A 28 8.04 9.12 -11.29
C LEU A 28 7.50 9.02 -9.86
N ILE A 29 6.34 8.36 -9.66
CA ILE A 29 5.75 8.17 -8.33
C ILE A 29 6.69 7.37 -7.42
N ASN A 30 7.33 6.32 -7.94
CA ASN A 30 8.27 5.53 -7.15
C ASN A 30 9.50 6.35 -6.73
N LEU A 31 10.05 7.17 -7.63
CA LEU A 31 11.19 8.04 -7.32
C LEU A 31 10.80 9.11 -6.28
N ALA A 32 9.66 9.77 -6.48
CA ALA A 32 9.11 10.73 -5.54
C ALA A 32 8.94 10.12 -4.14
N ASN A 33 8.35 8.92 -4.05
CA ASN A 33 8.16 8.25 -2.77
C ASN A 33 9.47 7.76 -2.12
N GLN A 34 10.48 7.38 -2.91
CA GLN A 34 11.81 7.05 -2.35
C GLN A 34 12.45 8.26 -1.65
N ASN A 35 12.31 9.45 -2.22
CA ASN A 35 12.80 10.70 -1.64
C ASN A 35 11.95 11.17 -0.45
N ALA A 36 10.63 11.21 -0.63
CA ALA A 36 9.67 11.64 0.39
C ALA A 36 9.59 10.69 1.60
N GLN A 37 9.89 9.41 1.37
CA GLN A 37 9.70 8.34 2.35
C GLN A 37 8.25 8.27 2.86
N GLY A 38 7.28 8.53 1.97
CA GLY A 38 5.86 8.66 2.30
C GLY A 38 5.21 7.36 2.76
N THR A 39 5.69 6.21 2.30
CA THR A 39 5.16 4.88 2.69
C THR A 39 6.01 4.19 3.77
N ARG A 40 6.82 4.94 4.55
CA ARG A 40 7.54 4.34 5.68
C ARG A 40 6.56 3.93 6.79
N PRO A 41 6.93 2.95 7.64
CA PRO A 41 6.07 2.50 8.73
C PRO A 41 5.63 3.61 9.70
N LYS A 42 6.47 4.63 9.90
CA LYS A 42 6.13 5.81 10.71
C LYS A 42 5.00 6.68 10.14
N VAL A 43 4.62 6.49 8.87
CA VAL A 43 3.57 7.27 8.19
C VAL A 43 2.33 6.41 7.95
N VAL A 44 2.52 5.18 7.46
CA VAL A 44 1.42 4.29 7.04
C VAL A 44 1.23 3.06 7.94
N GLY A 45 1.97 2.99 9.05
CA GLY A 45 2.00 1.79 9.88
C GLY A 45 2.83 0.65 9.30
N GLN A 46 3.15 -0.33 10.14
CA GLN A 46 3.95 -1.50 9.76
C GLN A 46 3.03 -2.64 9.32
N MET A 47 2.93 -2.88 8.00
CA MET A 47 1.97 -3.86 7.44
C MET A 47 2.13 -5.28 8.00
N SER A 48 3.35 -5.70 8.36
CA SER A 48 3.60 -7.02 8.96
C SER A 48 3.00 -7.18 10.35
N ASP A 49 2.83 -6.07 11.06
CA ASP A 49 2.32 -6.05 12.42
C ASP A 49 0.80 -5.83 12.37
N LEU A 50 0.34 -4.86 11.57
CA LEU A 50 -1.07 -4.58 11.35
C LEU A 50 -1.87 -5.80 10.88
N ILE A 51 -1.32 -6.61 9.98
CA ILE A 51 -2.02 -7.81 9.49
C ILE A 51 -2.21 -8.88 10.59
N ARG A 52 -1.42 -8.84 11.67
CA ARG A 52 -1.59 -9.75 12.82
C ARG A 52 -2.67 -9.27 13.78
N GLU A 53 -2.95 -7.98 13.78
CA GLU A 53 -4.00 -7.36 14.60
C GLU A 53 -5.37 -7.45 13.92
N PHE A 54 -5.41 -7.54 12.59
CA PHE A 54 -6.64 -7.69 11.84
C PHE A 54 -7.25 -9.08 11.97
N SER A 55 -8.54 -9.11 12.34
CA SER A 55 -9.30 -10.34 12.57
C SER A 55 -10.30 -10.68 11.46
N GLY A 56 -10.42 -9.84 10.43
CA GLY A 56 -11.34 -10.07 9.31
C GLY A 56 -10.77 -11.09 8.30
N ARG A 57 -11.48 -11.25 7.18
CA ARG A 57 -11.18 -12.29 6.18
C ARG A 57 -11.07 -11.75 4.76
N THR A 58 -11.64 -10.59 4.49
CA THR A 58 -11.71 -10.01 3.14
C THR A 58 -10.83 -8.78 3.01
N LEU A 59 -10.51 -8.43 1.76
CA LEU A 59 -9.73 -7.24 1.46
C LEU A 59 -10.51 -5.96 1.78
N GLU A 60 -11.83 -5.97 1.58
CA GLU A 60 -12.74 -4.87 1.91
C GLU A 60 -12.76 -4.62 3.42
N GLU A 61 -12.94 -5.67 4.23
CA GLU A 61 -12.87 -5.56 5.70
C GLU A 61 -11.51 -5.02 6.17
N TRP A 62 -10.42 -5.43 5.51
CA TRP A 62 -9.08 -4.92 5.80
C TRP A 62 -8.97 -3.42 5.51
N GLN A 63 -9.49 -2.97 4.36
CA GLN A 63 -9.47 -1.56 3.98
C GLN A 63 -10.25 -0.72 5.00
N ASP A 64 -11.48 -1.12 5.34
CA ASP A 64 -12.32 -0.42 6.30
C ASP A 64 -11.66 -0.38 7.69
N TRP A 65 -11.13 -1.51 8.15
CA TRP A 65 -10.43 -1.58 9.43
C TRP A 65 -9.20 -0.66 9.46
N TYR A 66 -8.38 -0.70 8.41
CA TYR A 66 -7.17 0.11 8.32
C TYR A 66 -7.48 1.61 8.26
N LEU A 67 -8.46 2.01 7.44
CA LEU A 67 -8.86 3.41 7.29
C LEU A 67 -9.50 3.99 8.56
N ASN A 68 -10.21 3.16 9.33
CA ASN A 68 -10.74 3.58 10.63
C ASN A 68 -9.64 3.79 11.68
N GLN A 69 -8.60 2.94 11.70
CA GLN A 69 -7.50 3.06 12.66
C GLN A 69 -6.44 4.12 12.25
N HIS A 70 -6.26 4.32 10.94
CA HIS A 70 -5.25 5.20 10.36
C HIS A 70 -5.86 6.17 9.33
N PRO A 71 -6.84 7.02 9.72
CA PRO A 71 -7.57 7.87 8.78
C PRO A 71 -6.68 8.83 8.00
N ASP A 72 -5.60 9.32 8.63
CA ASP A 72 -4.70 10.30 8.02
C ASP A 72 -3.48 9.67 7.33
N ALA A 73 -3.29 8.35 7.42
CA ALA A 73 -2.07 7.71 6.91
C ALA A 73 -1.92 7.88 5.38
N ILE A 74 -2.98 7.63 4.62
CA ILE A 74 -2.96 7.78 3.15
C ILE A 74 -2.89 9.26 2.74
N PRO A 75 -3.69 10.18 3.32
CA PRO A 75 -3.53 11.62 3.09
C PRO A 75 -2.11 12.12 3.34
N ASN A 76 -1.53 11.79 4.50
CA ASN A 76 -0.18 12.23 4.87
C ASN A 76 0.90 11.64 3.95
N ALA A 77 0.77 10.38 3.55
CA ALA A 77 1.68 9.77 2.59
C ALA A 77 1.56 10.46 1.21
N THR A 78 0.33 10.70 0.76
CA THR A 78 0.03 11.38 -0.51
C THR A 78 0.62 12.78 -0.54
N GLU A 79 0.39 13.58 0.50
CA GLU A 79 0.93 14.94 0.62
C GLU A 79 2.46 14.92 0.50
N LYS A 80 3.13 14.08 1.31
CA LYS A 80 4.59 13.94 1.26
C LYS A 80 5.12 13.59 -0.13
N VAL A 81 4.51 12.61 -0.79
CA VAL A 81 4.95 12.16 -2.12
C VAL A 81 4.69 13.23 -3.17
N SER A 82 3.53 13.90 -3.11
CA SER A 82 3.12 14.91 -4.09
C SER A 82 4.05 16.13 -4.09
N THR A 83 4.62 16.52 -2.95
CA THR A 83 5.59 17.63 -2.87
C THR A 83 6.93 17.38 -3.59
N MET A 84 7.17 16.16 -4.07
CA MET A 84 8.40 15.79 -4.79
C MET A 84 8.25 15.81 -6.32
N ILE A 85 7.06 16.16 -6.84
CA ILE A 85 6.72 16.22 -8.27
C ILE A 85 6.19 17.62 -8.58
#